data_AF-A0A945SUH6-F1
#
_entry.id   AF-A0A945SUH6-F1
#
_cell.length_a   1.000
_cell.length_b   1.000
_cell.length_c   1.000
_cell.angle_alpha   90.00
_cell.angle_beta   90.00
_cell.angle_gamma   90.00
#
_symmetry.space_group_name_H-M   'P 1'
#
loop_
_entity.id
_entity.type
_entity.pdbx_description
1 polymer ?
#
loop_
_entity_poly.entity_id
_entity_poly.type
_entity_poly.pdbx_seq_one_letter_code
_entity_poly.pdbx_strand_id
1 'polypeptide(L)'
;MNAISTFSRLHLAATLVIGLSLFSTGGHATPVVDQHNLGPIQGNVTYDHNLSRGQSFTVGIEGLLAGVEFHFNKSRSRATGNAYVSMYSTDGGGAPDNLLGQVSLPAASISTTHALVYFDLTPLAIGVTVGELMFATLHADFSGGMYATQNTYADGSEWGCGPSYGIVCWTAADNGIPDLVFRSHVVPIPASGSVTLFALGFAGLGLARRRRLKSSTRI
;
A
#
# COMPACT_ATOMS: atom_id res chain seq x y z
N MET A 1 7.68 -59.29 18.03
CA MET A 1 6.49 -58.64 17.42
C MET A 1 6.29 -57.30 18.10
N ASN A 2 6.64 -56.17 17.48
CA ASN A 2 6.28 -54.79 17.90
C ASN A 2 6.86 -53.73 16.93
N ALA A 3 6.51 -53.82 15.64
CA ALA A 3 6.99 -52.88 14.61
C ALA A 3 5.87 -52.05 13.94
N ILE A 4 4.66 -52.06 14.51
CA ILE A 4 3.46 -51.51 13.85
C ILE A 4 3.05 -50.12 14.40
N SER A 5 3.60 -49.67 15.53
CA SER A 5 3.08 -48.46 16.23
C SER A 5 3.68 -47.11 15.81
N THR A 6 4.79 -47.10 15.06
CA THR A 6 5.49 -45.85 14.67
C THR A 6 5.06 -45.31 13.31
N PHE A 7 4.66 -46.18 12.37
CA PHE A 7 4.23 -45.76 11.03
C PHE A 7 2.87 -45.01 11.05
N SER A 8 1.97 -45.34 11.98
CA SER A 8 0.66 -44.70 12.10
C SER A 8 0.73 -43.26 12.63
N ARG A 9 1.70 -42.95 13.49
CA ARG A 9 1.86 -41.61 14.10
C ARG A 9 2.44 -40.57 13.14
N LEU A 10 3.30 -40.99 12.20
CA LEU A 10 3.88 -40.09 11.20
C LEU A 10 2.85 -39.69 10.13
N HIS A 11 1.99 -40.63 9.73
CA HIS A 11 0.91 -40.34 8.77
C HIS A 11 -0.12 -39.39 9.36
N LEU A 12 -0.52 -39.58 10.62
CA LEU A 12 -1.48 -38.72 11.32
C LEU A 12 -0.96 -37.28 11.50
N ALA A 13 0.34 -37.12 11.79
CA ALA A 13 0.95 -35.79 11.93
C ALA A 13 1.05 -35.05 10.59
N ALA A 14 1.37 -35.77 9.50
CA ALA A 14 1.42 -35.18 8.16
C ALA A 14 0.03 -34.77 7.64
N THR A 15 -1.02 -35.56 7.91
CA THR A 15 -2.40 -35.18 7.52
C THR A 15 -2.93 -34.02 8.35
N LEU A 16 -2.57 -33.93 9.64
CA LEU A 16 -2.98 -32.81 10.49
C LEU A 16 -2.33 -31.49 10.05
N VAL A 17 -1.05 -31.50 9.65
CA VAL A 17 -0.36 -30.29 9.17
C VAL A 17 -0.89 -29.84 7.80
N ILE A 18 -1.12 -30.78 6.87
CA ILE A 18 -1.73 -30.47 5.56
C ILE A 18 -3.17 -29.97 5.74
N GLY A 19 -3.93 -30.57 6.66
CA GLY A 19 -5.28 -30.16 7.03
C GLY A 19 -5.31 -28.74 7.61
N LEU A 20 -4.44 -28.41 8.58
CA LEU A 20 -4.38 -27.06 9.16
C LEU A 20 -3.88 -25.99 8.17
N SER A 21 -3.04 -26.32 7.18
CA SER A 21 -2.69 -25.38 6.10
C SER A 21 -3.83 -25.12 5.11
N LEU A 22 -4.83 -25.99 5.04
CA LEU A 22 -6.03 -25.81 4.20
C LEU A 22 -7.14 -25.02 4.93
N PHE A 23 -6.98 -24.73 6.23
CA PHE A 23 -7.90 -23.94 7.04
C PHE A 23 -7.39 -22.51 7.30
N SER A 24 -6.56 -21.93 6.44
CA SER A 24 -6.46 -20.45 6.40
C SER A 24 -7.77 -19.92 5.81
N THR A 25 -8.78 -19.86 6.66
CA THR A 25 -10.08 -19.25 6.37
C THR A 25 -9.85 -17.87 5.77
N GLY A 26 -10.37 -17.66 4.57
CA GLY A 26 -10.34 -16.40 3.83
C GLY A 26 -11.12 -15.30 4.54
N GLY A 27 -10.57 -14.81 5.65
CA GLY A 27 -10.89 -13.47 6.09
C GLY A 27 -10.44 -12.54 4.97
N HIS A 28 -11.37 -11.79 4.39
CA HIS A 28 -11.03 -10.65 3.55
C HIS A 28 -10.09 -9.78 4.38
N ALA A 29 -8.81 -9.79 4.04
CA ALA A 29 -7.84 -8.98 4.76
C ALA A 29 -8.30 -7.53 4.65
N THR A 30 -8.50 -6.90 5.81
CA THR A 30 -8.94 -5.51 5.89
C THR A 30 -7.79 -4.63 5.40
N PRO A 31 -8.05 -3.61 4.57
CA PRO A 31 -7.03 -2.63 4.23
C PRO A 31 -6.39 -2.04 5.48
N VAL A 32 -5.06 -1.95 5.48
CA VAL A 32 -4.27 -1.30 6.52
C VAL A 32 -3.51 -0.13 5.91
N VAL A 33 -3.25 0.91 6.70
CA VAL A 33 -2.40 2.03 6.27
C VAL A 33 -0.99 1.48 6.04
N ASP A 34 -0.47 1.70 4.84
CA ASP A 34 0.91 1.38 4.46
C ASP A 34 1.79 2.60 4.71
N GLN A 35 1.60 3.66 3.93
CA GLN A 35 2.35 4.90 4.04
C GLN A 35 1.45 6.10 4.38
N HIS A 36 2.02 7.12 5.03
CA HIS A 36 1.30 8.35 5.29
C HIS A 36 2.22 9.55 5.53
N ASN A 37 1.72 10.74 5.21
CA ASN A 37 2.34 12.01 5.60
C ASN A 37 1.31 12.94 6.25
N LEU A 38 1.11 12.80 7.56
CA LEU A 38 0.10 13.53 8.33
C LEU A 38 0.69 14.66 9.18
N GLY A 39 1.81 15.22 8.73
CA GLY A 39 2.51 16.29 9.43
C GLY A 39 1.64 17.54 9.67
N PRO A 40 2.15 18.50 10.46
CA PRO A 40 1.50 19.78 10.62
C PRO A 40 1.19 20.40 9.25
N ILE A 41 -0.09 20.69 9.01
CA ILE A 41 -0.53 21.37 7.79
C ILE A 41 0.13 22.75 7.77
N GLN A 42 0.84 23.04 6.70
CA GLN A 42 1.64 24.27 6.55
C GLN A 42 1.10 25.17 5.44
N GLY A 43 0.30 24.64 4.52
CA GLY A 43 -0.29 25.44 3.47
C GLY A 43 -1.25 24.65 2.58
N ASN A 44 -1.76 25.36 1.58
CA ASN A 44 -2.67 24.81 0.59
C ASN A 44 -2.03 24.97 -0.78
N VAL A 45 -1.84 23.87 -1.48
CA VAL A 45 -1.50 23.89 -2.90
C VAL A 45 -2.78 23.83 -3.72
N THR A 46 -2.80 24.55 -4.84
CA THR A 46 -3.95 24.55 -5.74
C THR A 46 -3.86 23.38 -6.70
N TYR A 47 -5.02 22.83 -7.05
CA TYR A 47 -5.20 21.90 -8.16
C TYR A 47 -6.45 22.32 -8.95
N ASP A 48 -6.50 22.00 -10.24
CA ASP A 48 -7.67 22.19 -11.09
C ASP A 48 -7.61 21.38 -12.39
N HIS A 49 -8.54 21.63 -13.32
CA HIS A 49 -8.61 21.00 -14.64
C HIS A 49 -7.36 21.17 -15.53
N ASN A 50 -6.46 22.10 -15.20
CA ASN A 50 -5.19 22.31 -15.90
C ASN A 50 -3.97 22.02 -15.01
N LEU A 51 -4.17 21.55 -13.79
CA LEU A 51 -3.11 21.33 -12.81
C LEU A 51 -3.37 20.09 -11.98
N SER A 52 -2.60 19.05 -12.29
CA SER A 52 -2.53 17.82 -11.51
C SER A 52 -1.40 17.89 -10.49
N ARG A 53 -1.62 17.26 -9.35
CA ARG A 53 -0.66 17.12 -8.25
C ARG A 53 -0.50 15.65 -7.93
N GLY A 54 0.66 15.21 -7.49
CA GLY A 54 0.85 13.82 -7.07
C GLY A 54 1.97 13.67 -6.07
N GLN A 55 2.01 12.51 -5.42
CA GLN A 55 2.99 12.16 -4.40
C GLN A 55 3.57 10.80 -4.77
N SER A 56 4.91 10.70 -4.81
CA SER A 56 5.57 9.40 -4.81
C SER A 56 5.73 8.87 -3.39
N PHE A 57 5.69 7.55 -3.24
CA PHE A 57 5.86 6.88 -1.96
C PHE A 57 6.47 5.49 -2.15
N THR A 58 7.35 5.11 -1.22
CA THR A 58 7.92 3.76 -1.17
C THR A 58 6.99 2.83 -0.41
N VAL A 59 6.62 1.71 -1.04
CA VAL A 59 5.75 0.68 -0.46
C VAL A 59 6.45 0.01 0.73
N GLY A 60 5.78 -0.02 1.88
CA GLY A 60 6.27 -0.67 3.10
C GLY A 60 5.66 -2.04 3.35
N ILE A 61 4.52 -2.34 2.74
CA ILE A 61 3.76 -3.58 2.92
C ILE A 61 3.50 -4.24 1.57
N GLU A 62 3.92 -5.50 1.42
CA GLU A 62 3.58 -6.32 0.25
C GLU A 62 2.10 -6.71 0.26
N GLY A 63 1.44 -6.57 -0.89
CA GLY A 63 0.03 -6.93 -1.02
C GLY A 63 -0.64 -6.32 -2.24
N LEU A 64 -1.94 -6.06 -2.11
CA LEU A 64 -2.73 -5.35 -3.12
C LEU A 64 -3.04 -3.94 -2.63
N LEU A 65 -2.80 -2.92 -3.45
CA LEU A 65 -3.22 -1.55 -3.14
C LEU A 65 -4.75 -1.51 -3.03
N ALA A 66 -5.21 -1.05 -1.87
CA ALA A 66 -6.62 -0.94 -1.55
C ALA A 66 -7.16 0.45 -1.82
N GLY A 67 -6.36 1.48 -1.55
CA GLY A 67 -6.80 2.86 -1.71
C GLY A 67 -5.73 3.87 -1.40
N VAL A 68 -6.03 5.11 -1.73
CA VAL A 68 -5.22 6.28 -1.38
C VAL A 68 -6.14 7.39 -0.90
N GLU A 69 -5.64 8.16 0.07
CA GLU A 69 -6.31 9.33 0.59
C GLU A 69 -5.47 10.56 0.32
N PHE A 70 -6.11 11.62 -0.15
CA PHE A 70 -5.53 12.96 -0.19
C PHE A 70 -6.36 13.88 0.70
N HIS A 71 -5.70 14.81 1.39
CA HIS A 71 -6.39 15.81 2.17
C HIS A 71 -6.70 17.04 1.31
N PHE A 72 -7.93 17.16 0.83
CA PHE A 72 -8.31 18.24 -0.09
C PHE A 72 -9.77 18.67 0.03
N ASN A 73 -10.11 19.75 -0.65
CA ASN A 73 -11.47 20.24 -0.79
C ASN A 73 -11.77 20.69 -2.22
N LYS A 74 -13.05 20.77 -2.56
CA LYS A 74 -13.49 21.45 -3.79
C LYS A 74 -13.89 22.90 -3.52
N SER A 75 -13.70 23.77 -4.52
CA SER A 75 -14.26 25.12 -4.49
C SER A 75 -15.79 25.11 -4.56
N ARG A 76 -16.44 26.07 -3.88
CA ARG A 76 -17.90 26.27 -3.95
C ARG A 76 -18.38 26.76 -5.31
N SER A 77 -17.53 27.48 -6.05
CA SER A 77 -17.90 28.13 -7.31
C SER A 77 -17.85 27.22 -8.54
N ARG A 78 -17.21 26.05 -8.44
CA ARG A 78 -17.10 25.04 -9.50
C ARG A 78 -17.18 23.65 -8.88
N ALA A 79 -18.39 23.13 -8.69
CA ALA A 79 -18.64 21.90 -7.93
C ALA A 79 -19.19 20.74 -8.78
N THR A 80 -18.95 20.75 -10.08
CA THR A 80 -19.41 19.73 -11.04
C THR A 80 -18.23 18.95 -11.62
N GLY A 81 -18.50 17.75 -12.17
CA GLY A 81 -17.47 16.85 -12.72
C GLY A 81 -16.94 15.87 -11.67
N ASN A 82 -15.74 15.34 -11.88
CA ASN A 82 -15.13 14.33 -11.00
C ASN A 82 -13.73 14.75 -10.56
N ALA A 83 -13.28 14.17 -9.44
CA ALA A 83 -11.88 14.02 -9.12
C ALA A 83 -11.42 12.63 -9.55
N TYR A 84 -10.21 12.55 -10.06
CA TYR A 84 -9.59 11.34 -10.56
C TYR A 84 -8.31 11.11 -9.78
N VAL A 85 -8.11 9.85 -9.37
CA VAL A 85 -6.82 9.38 -8.89
C VAL A 85 -6.27 8.38 -9.88
N SER A 86 -5.10 8.68 -10.42
CA SER A 86 -4.34 7.74 -11.23
C SER A 86 -3.11 7.25 -10.46
N MET A 87 -2.87 5.94 -10.54
CA MET A 87 -1.71 5.27 -9.98
C MET A 87 -0.70 4.98 -11.10
N TYR A 88 0.57 5.25 -10.83
CA TYR A 88 1.67 5.01 -11.75
C TYR A 88 2.78 4.21 -11.07
N SER A 89 3.52 3.43 -11.86
CA SER A 89 4.89 3.08 -11.51
C SER A 89 5.76 4.33 -11.60
N THR A 90 6.94 4.33 -10.97
CA THR A 90 7.89 5.43 -11.14
C THR A 90 9.09 5.03 -11.98
N ASP A 91 9.76 6.04 -12.54
CA ASP A 91 11.16 5.91 -12.93
C ASP A 91 12.05 5.80 -11.67
N GLY A 92 13.32 5.43 -11.85
CA GLY A 92 14.28 5.35 -10.74
C GLY A 92 14.55 6.69 -10.02
N GLY A 93 14.00 7.80 -10.52
CA GLY A 93 14.04 9.13 -9.91
C GLY A 93 12.74 9.53 -9.19
N GLY A 94 11.71 8.69 -9.21
CA GLY A 94 10.43 8.92 -8.54
C GLY A 94 9.39 9.67 -9.36
N ALA A 95 9.66 10.01 -10.63
CA ALA A 95 8.66 10.58 -11.53
C ALA A 95 7.72 9.47 -12.05
N PRO A 96 6.45 9.76 -12.33
CA PRO A 96 5.54 8.77 -12.93
C PRO A 96 6.03 8.30 -14.30
N ASP A 97 5.98 7.00 -14.52
CA ASP A 97 6.34 6.33 -15.78
C ASP A 97 5.11 5.66 -16.42
N ASN A 98 4.70 4.48 -15.93
CA ASN A 98 3.60 3.72 -16.52
C ASN A 98 2.31 3.87 -15.71
N LEU A 99 1.21 4.20 -16.38
CA LEU A 99 -0.12 4.21 -15.77
C LEU A 99 -0.57 2.78 -15.44
N LEU A 100 -0.85 2.53 -14.16
CA LEU A 100 -1.34 1.24 -13.67
C LEU A 100 -2.86 1.20 -13.63
N GLY A 101 -3.50 2.34 -13.40
CA GLY A 101 -4.94 2.46 -13.43
C GLY A 101 -5.44 3.79 -12.87
N GLN A 102 -6.74 4.04 -13.04
CA GLN A 102 -7.40 5.25 -12.58
C GLN A 102 -8.77 4.93 -12.00
N VAL A 103 -9.12 5.65 -10.94
CA VAL A 103 -10.47 5.68 -10.36
C VAL A 103 -10.96 7.11 -10.25
N SER A 104 -12.26 7.28 -10.07
CA SER A 104 -12.86 8.61 -9.96
C SER A 104 -13.91 8.69 -8.85
N LEU A 105 -14.08 9.89 -8.33
CA LEU A 105 -15.16 10.25 -7.41
C LEU A 105 -15.91 11.46 -7.96
N PRO A 106 -17.25 11.44 -7.92
CA PRO A 106 -18.03 12.59 -8.33
C PRO A 106 -17.78 13.75 -7.37
N ALA A 107 -17.74 14.98 -7.90
CA ALA A 107 -17.56 16.18 -7.10
C ALA A 107 -18.58 16.27 -5.95
N ALA A 108 -19.80 15.75 -6.13
CA ALA A 108 -20.84 15.71 -5.10
C ALA A 108 -20.41 14.98 -3.82
N SER A 109 -19.54 13.98 -3.90
CA SER A 109 -19.01 13.22 -2.76
C SER A 109 -17.85 13.93 -2.03
N ILE A 110 -17.38 15.04 -2.58
CA ILE A 110 -16.22 15.78 -2.08
C ILE A 110 -16.69 17.02 -1.34
N SER A 111 -16.15 17.22 -0.14
CA SER A 111 -16.49 18.35 0.73
C SER A 111 -15.93 19.67 0.19
N THR A 112 -16.63 20.76 0.49
CA THR A 112 -16.11 22.12 0.26
C THR A 112 -15.13 22.57 1.36
N THR A 113 -15.03 21.78 2.43
CA THR A 113 -14.05 21.94 3.51
C THR A 113 -13.01 20.84 3.36
N HIS A 114 -11.75 21.11 3.75
CA HIS A 114 -10.68 20.12 3.67
C HIS A 114 -11.03 18.88 4.50
N ALA A 115 -10.87 17.72 3.88
CA ALA A 115 -11.00 16.42 4.51
C ALA A 115 -10.06 15.43 3.81
N LEU A 116 -9.69 14.35 4.52
CA LEU A 116 -9.13 13.17 3.87
C LEU A 116 -10.22 12.51 3.04
N VAL A 117 -10.01 12.43 1.74
CA VAL A 117 -10.95 11.82 0.78
C VAL A 117 -10.33 10.52 0.29
N TYR A 118 -11.02 9.41 0.52
CA TYR A 118 -10.58 8.06 0.15
C TYR A 118 -11.03 7.68 -1.25
N PHE A 119 -10.07 7.24 -2.08
CA PHE A 119 -10.32 6.62 -3.37
C PHE A 119 -10.11 5.12 -3.26
N ASP A 120 -11.16 4.35 -3.55
CA ASP A 120 -11.11 2.89 -3.60
C ASP A 120 -10.37 2.44 -4.85
N LEU A 121 -9.21 1.81 -4.68
CA LEU A 121 -8.36 1.26 -5.73
C LEU A 121 -8.49 -0.27 -5.84
N THR A 122 -9.30 -0.91 -5.00
CA THR A 122 -9.48 -2.37 -5.02
C THR A 122 -9.90 -2.92 -6.39
N PRO A 123 -10.70 -2.23 -7.23
CA PRO A 123 -11.05 -2.73 -8.56
C PRO A 123 -9.86 -2.80 -9.53
N LEU A 124 -8.77 -2.08 -9.25
CA LEU A 124 -7.59 -2.05 -10.12
C LEU A 124 -6.65 -3.25 -9.89
N ALA A 125 -6.79 -3.96 -8.76
CA ALA A 125 -5.99 -5.13 -8.42
C ALA A 125 -4.46 -4.93 -8.56
N ILE A 126 -3.96 -3.75 -8.20
CA ILE A 126 -2.54 -3.40 -8.31
C ILE A 126 -1.76 -4.12 -7.20
N GLY A 127 -0.94 -5.10 -7.58
CA GLY A 127 0.01 -5.74 -6.68
C GLY A 127 1.21 -4.84 -6.41
N VAL A 128 1.67 -4.82 -5.17
CA VAL A 128 2.83 -4.03 -4.74
C VAL A 128 3.76 -4.85 -3.86
N THR A 129 5.05 -4.54 -3.95
CA THR A 129 6.13 -5.21 -3.21
C THR A 129 6.88 -4.22 -2.30
N VAL A 130 7.41 -4.71 -1.18
CA VAL A 130 8.15 -3.84 -0.24
C VAL A 130 9.38 -3.23 -0.93
N GLY A 131 9.55 -1.92 -0.81
CA GLY A 131 10.63 -1.15 -1.44
C GLY A 131 10.30 -0.65 -2.85
N GLU A 132 9.15 -1.03 -3.42
CA GLU A 132 8.69 -0.52 -4.70
C GLU A 132 8.29 0.95 -4.58
N LEU A 133 8.74 1.78 -5.52
CA LEU A 133 8.39 3.20 -5.57
C LEU A 133 7.16 3.38 -6.47
N MET A 134 6.11 3.96 -5.89
CA MET A 134 4.81 4.15 -6.52
C MET A 134 4.46 5.62 -6.55
N PHE A 135 3.54 6.01 -7.44
CA PHE A 135 3.10 7.40 -7.55
C PHE A 135 1.59 7.51 -7.70
N ALA A 136 0.98 8.32 -6.83
CA ALA A 136 -0.45 8.61 -6.85
C ALA A 136 -0.67 10.06 -7.26
N THR A 137 -1.60 10.29 -8.18
CA THR A 137 -1.97 11.63 -8.66
C THR A 137 -3.38 11.98 -8.29
N LEU A 138 -3.65 13.28 -8.13
CA LEU A 138 -4.96 13.88 -8.15
C LEU A 138 -5.07 14.79 -9.37
N HIS A 139 -6.12 14.57 -10.15
CA HIS A 139 -6.61 15.46 -11.19
C HIS A 139 -8.10 15.72 -10.95
N ALA A 140 -8.65 16.86 -11.37
CA ALA A 140 -10.07 17.12 -11.21
C ALA A 140 -10.64 18.06 -12.27
N ASP A 141 -11.91 17.85 -12.63
CA ASP A 141 -12.67 18.75 -13.52
C ASP A 141 -13.05 20.09 -12.86
N PHE A 142 -12.67 20.27 -11.60
CA PHE A 142 -12.94 21.43 -10.77
C PHE A 142 -11.69 21.89 -10.04
N SER A 143 -11.72 23.13 -9.54
CA SER A 143 -10.63 23.69 -8.75
C SER A 143 -10.84 23.46 -7.26
N GLY A 144 -9.74 23.41 -6.52
CA GLY A 144 -9.76 23.23 -5.07
C GLY A 144 -8.40 23.48 -4.43
N GLY A 145 -8.34 23.24 -3.12
CA GLY A 145 -7.13 23.26 -2.33
C GLY A 145 -6.79 21.86 -1.83
N MET A 146 -5.52 21.51 -1.91
CA MET A 146 -4.92 20.34 -1.26
C MET A 146 -4.05 20.81 -0.11
N TYR A 147 -4.15 20.17 1.05
CA TYR A 147 -3.22 20.44 2.13
C TYR A 147 -1.87 19.79 1.87
N ALA A 148 -0.86 20.56 2.21
CA ALA A 148 0.53 20.18 2.11
C ALA A 148 1.25 20.43 3.45
N THR A 149 2.28 19.63 3.70
CA THR A 149 3.08 19.58 4.93
C THR A 149 4.56 19.79 4.61
N GLN A 150 5.27 20.54 5.46
CA GLN A 150 6.73 20.68 5.35
C GLN A 150 7.50 19.44 5.82
N ASN A 151 6.80 18.42 6.33
CA ASN A 151 7.43 17.15 6.60
C ASN A 151 7.84 16.51 5.27
N THR A 152 9.14 16.58 4.97
CA THR A 152 9.73 15.83 3.87
C THR A 152 9.38 14.35 4.06
N TYR A 153 8.61 13.82 3.12
CA TYR A 153 8.28 12.43 3.08
C TYR A 153 9.54 11.66 2.67
N ALA A 154 10.00 10.76 3.53
CA ALA A 154 11.20 9.99 3.25
C ALA A 154 10.99 9.13 1.99
N ASP A 155 11.96 9.15 1.08
CA ASP A 155 11.96 8.36 -0.15
C ASP A 155 10.72 8.59 -1.05
N GLY A 156 10.22 9.83 -1.06
CA GLY A 156 9.21 10.30 -2.00
C GLY A 156 9.20 11.82 -2.13
N SER A 157 8.43 12.33 -3.08
CA SER A 157 8.33 13.76 -3.39
C SER A 157 6.93 14.11 -3.93
N GLU A 158 6.51 15.36 -3.74
CA GLU A 158 5.42 15.96 -4.51
C GLU A 158 5.88 16.26 -5.94
N TRP A 159 4.97 16.05 -6.90
CA TRP A 159 5.18 16.39 -8.30
C TRP A 159 3.94 17.09 -8.87
N GLY A 160 4.19 18.04 -9.78
CA GLY A 160 3.13 18.78 -10.48
C GLY A 160 3.18 18.58 -12.00
N CYS A 161 2.02 18.61 -12.65
CA CYS A 161 1.90 18.73 -14.10
C CYS A 161 0.79 19.73 -14.43
N GLY A 162 1.15 20.81 -15.11
CA GLY A 162 0.22 21.86 -15.49
C GLY A 162 0.88 22.90 -16.38
N PRO A 163 0.98 22.66 -17.71
CA PRO A 163 1.66 23.56 -18.62
C PRO A 163 1.06 24.98 -18.64
N SER A 164 -0.25 25.10 -18.40
CA SER A 164 -0.94 26.39 -18.25
C SER A 164 -0.43 27.23 -17.08
N TYR A 165 0.21 26.59 -16.11
CA TYR A 165 0.85 27.20 -14.93
C TYR A 165 2.38 27.33 -15.09
N GLY A 166 2.92 27.05 -16.29
CA GLY A 166 4.36 27.02 -16.53
C GLY A 166 5.08 25.82 -15.91
N ILE A 167 4.33 24.83 -15.41
CA ILE A 167 4.87 23.61 -14.81
C ILE A 167 5.06 22.57 -15.91
N VAL A 168 6.31 22.24 -16.22
CA VAL A 168 6.66 21.12 -17.10
C VAL A 168 6.13 19.85 -16.45
N CYS A 169 5.51 18.97 -17.23
CA CYS A 169 4.79 17.85 -16.65
C CYS A 169 5.69 16.92 -15.87
N TRP A 170 5.23 16.66 -14.65
CA TRP A 170 5.93 15.89 -13.64
C TRP A 170 7.30 16.50 -13.36
N THR A 171 7.27 17.74 -12.91
CA THR A 171 8.43 18.36 -12.26
C THR A 171 8.28 18.16 -10.76
N ALA A 172 9.34 17.69 -10.11
CA ALA A 172 9.38 17.56 -8.66
C ALA A 172 9.25 18.93 -8.00
N ALA A 173 8.65 18.94 -6.81
CA ALA A 173 8.70 20.07 -5.91
C ALA A 173 10.16 20.40 -5.54
N ASP A 174 10.75 21.43 -6.13
CA ASP A 174 12.06 21.93 -5.69
C ASP A 174 11.96 22.47 -4.25
N ASN A 175 12.73 21.88 -3.31
CA ASN A 175 13.12 22.32 -1.95
C ASN A 175 12.32 23.47 -1.27
N GLY A 176 11.00 23.45 -1.34
CA GLY A 176 10.18 24.58 -0.93
C GLY A 176 8.68 24.42 -1.15
N ILE A 177 8.24 23.49 -2.01
CA ILE A 177 6.83 23.09 -2.03
C ILE A 177 6.63 21.94 -1.03
N PRO A 178 5.71 22.10 -0.05
CA PRO A 178 5.46 21.07 0.95
C PRO A 178 4.87 19.79 0.32
N ASP A 179 5.28 18.62 0.81
CA ASP A 179 4.73 17.32 0.42
C ASP A 179 3.22 17.27 0.68
N LEU A 180 2.51 16.43 -0.05
CA LEU A 180 1.06 16.32 0.08
C LEU A 180 0.69 15.59 1.36
N VAL A 181 -0.39 16.02 2.01
CA VAL A 181 -0.97 15.25 3.10
C VAL A 181 -1.73 14.06 2.50
N PHE A 182 -1.16 12.86 2.64
CA PHE A 182 -1.67 11.65 2.01
C PHE A 182 -1.61 10.41 2.92
N ARG A 183 -2.34 9.36 2.52
CA ARG A 183 -2.20 7.99 3.04
C ARG A 183 -2.36 6.98 1.92
N SER A 184 -1.56 5.92 1.92
CA SER A 184 -1.80 4.72 1.10
C SER A 184 -2.32 3.59 1.98
N HIS A 185 -3.11 2.71 1.39
CA HIS A 185 -3.68 1.55 2.06
C HIS A 185 -3.43 0.29 1.23
N VAL A 186 -3.02 -0.79 1.89
CA VAL A 186 -2.74 -2.09 1.28
C VAL A 186 -3.57 -3.16 1.97
N VAL A 187 -4.10 -4.11 1.20
CA VAL A 187 -4.55 -5.41 1.71
C VAL A 187 -3.35 -6.33 1.74
N PRO A 188 -2.78 -6.66 2.92
CA PRO A 188 -1.58 -7.49 2.98
C PRO A 188 -1.86 -8.89 2.45
N ILE A 189 -0.99 -9.39 1.58
CA ILE A 189 -1.03 -10.79 1.20
C ILE A 189 -0.16 -11.55 2.19
N PRO A 190 -0.68 -12.55 2.94
CA PRO A 190 0.13 -13.32 3.88
C PRO A 190 1.33 -13.93 3.15
N ALA A 191 2.51 -13.83 3.77
CA ALA A 191 3.72 -14.45 3.23
C ALA A 191 3.43 -15.91 2.84
N SER A 192 3.83 -16.27 1.61
CA SER A 192 3.69 -17.60 1.04
C SER A 192 3.98 -18.67 2.09
N GLY A 193 3.08 -19.66 2.24
CA GLY A 193 3.14 -20.68 3.30
C GLY A 193 4.45 -21.48 3.39
N SER A 194 5.35 -21.34 2.41
CA SER A 194 6.75 -21.79 2.47
C SER A 194 7.51 -21.23 3.68
N VAL A 195 7.35 -19.97 4.07
CA VAL A 195 8.02 -19.39 5.25
C VAL A 195 7.52 -20.05 6.54
N THR A 196 6.20 -20.25 6.64
CA THR A 196 5.58 -20.98 7.76
C THR A 196 6.05 -22.44 7.80
N LEU A 197 6.15 -23.10 6.63
CA LEU A 197 6.68 -24.45 6.51
C LEU A 197 8.16 -24.55 6.91
N PHE A 198 8.99 -23.57 6.54
CA PHE A 198 10.38 -23.51 6.97
C PHE A 198 10.49 -23.32 8.49
N ALA A 199 9.72 -22.39 9.07
CA ALA A 199 9.69 -22.18 10.52
C ALA A 199 9.23 -23.44 11.29
N LEU A 200 8.19 -24.12 10.79
CA LEU A 200 7.72 -25.40 11.33
C LEU A 200 8.75 -26.52 11.15
N GLY A 201 9.45 -26.55 10.01
CA GLY A 201 10.53 -27.50 9.72
C GLY A 201 11.69 -27.37 10.72
N PHE A 202 12.14 -26.16 10.99
CA PHE A 202 13.18 -25.90 11.99
C PHE A 202 12.73 -26.22 13.42
N ALA A 203 11.48 -25.87 13.79
CA ALA A 203 10.92 -26.24 15.08
C ALA A 203 10.83 -27.77 15.27
N GLY A 204 10.42 -28.49 14.22
CA GLY A 204 10.38 -29.96 14.20
C GLY A 204 11.75 -30.60 14.34
N LEU A 205 12.77 -30.07 13.64
CA LEU A 205 14.17 -30.52 13.76
C LEU A 205 14.74 -30.29 15.17
N GLY A 206 14.42 -29.15 15.80
CA GLY A 206 14.82 -28.85 17.18
C GLY A 206 14.25 -29.84 18.21
N LEU A 207 12.98 -30.22 18.04
CA LEU A 207 12.31 -31.22 18.89
C LEU A 207 12.86 -32.64 18.66
N ALA A 208 13.17 -33.00 17.41
CA ALA A 208 13.77 -34.29 17.07
C ALA A 208 15.19 -34.44 17.67
N ARG A 209 16.00 -33.36 17.64
CA ARG A 209 17.35 -33.35 18.22
C ARG A 209 17.33 -33.49 19.74
N ARG A 210 16.38 -32.86 20.44
CA ARG A 210 16.19 -33.01 21.89
C ARG A 210 15.79 -34.43 22.31
N ARG A 211 15.02 -35.14 21.49
CA ARG A 211 14.64 -36.54 21.76
C ARG A 211 15.80 -37.52 21.60
N ARG A 212 16.68 -37.33 20.60
CA ARG A 212 17.90 -38.14 20.44
C ARG A 212 18.86 -37.99 21.62
N LEU A 213 19.04 -36.77 22.12
CA LEU A 213 19.96 -36.52 23.25
C LEU A 213 19.48 -37.17 24.55
N LYS A 214 18.17 -37.19 24.84
CA LYS A 214 17.61 -37.90 26.01
C LYS A 214 17.69 -39.43 25.91
N SER A 215 17.78 -39.98 24.71
CA SER A 215 17.93 -41.44 24.49
C SER A 215 19.37 -41.92 24.62
N SER A 216 20.35 -41.01 24.56
CA SER A 216 21.78 -41.35 24.58
C SER A 216 22.38 -41.39 25.99
N THR A 217 21.59 -41.16 27.04
CA THR A 217 22.03 -41.12 28.46
C THR A 217 21.57 -42.35 29.26
N ARG A 218 21.47 -43.51 28.59
CA ARG A 218 21.32 -44.82 29.24
C ARG A 218 22.37 -45.79 28.67
N ILE A 219 23.64 -45.59 29.03
CA ILE A 219 24.64 -46.65 29.30
C ILE A 219 25.52 -46.10 30.40
#